data_AF-A0AAW4ELR6-F1
#
_entry.id   AF-A0AAW4ELR6-F1
#
_cell.length_a   1.000
_cell.length_b   1.000
_cell.length_c   1.000
_cell.angle_alpha   90.00
_cell.angle_beta   90.00
_cell.angle_gamma   90.00
#
_symmetry.space_group_name_H-M   'P 1'
#
loop_
_entity.id
_entity.type
_entity.pdbx_description
1 polymer ?
#
loop_
_entity_poly.entity_id
_entity_poly.type
_entity_poly.pdbx_seq_one_letter_code
_entity_poly.pdbx_strand_id
1 'polypeptide(L)'
;MLSLILAVLATLASTEDAKADGGKSVNAGGNITLRYDGEQNSRYRNVSVMMQGKLVHRMALSEHSYSLFEYDSNPATSPDGRYVLVSDVESGEVGMPDGRGSLHERQYCGFIDTRSGCLFARQTG
;
A
#
# COMPACT_ATOMS: atom_id res chain seq x y z
N MET A 1 -46.64 -4.94 -37.77
CA MET A 1 -46.44 -6.11 -36.88
C MET A 1 -45.33 -6.98 -37.46
N LEU A 2 -44.51 -7.61 -36.60
CA LEU A 2 -43.23 -8.29 -36.86
C LEU A 2 -42.04 -7.34 -37.12
N SER A 3 -40.86 -7.45 -36.51
CA SER A 3 -40.31 -8.54 -35.69
C SER A 3 -39.27 -7.99 -34.70
N LEU A 4 -39.26 -8.57 -33.50
CA LEU A 4 -38.25 -8.44 -32.46
C LEU A 4 -36.93 -9.07 -32.92
N ILE A 5 -35.79 -8.41 -32.73
CA ILE A 5 -34.49 -9.08 -32.63
C ILE A 5 -33.79 -8.55 -31.38
N LEU A 6 -33.73 -9.39 -30.35
CA LEU A 6 -32.89 -9.21 -29.16
C LEU A 6 -31.43 -9.34 -29.57
N ALA A 7 -30.64 -8.28 -29.44
CA ALA A 7 -29.18 -8.37 -29.46
C ALA A 7 -28.70 -8.65 -28.03
N VAL A 8 -28.14 -9.84 -27.85
CA VAL A 8 -27.61 -10.38 -26.60
C VAL A 8 -26.38 -9.57 -26.12
N LEU A 9 -26.33 -9.34 -24.82
CA LEU A 9 -25.23 -8.73 -24.08
C LEU A 9 -23.90 -9.47 -24.35
N ALA A 10 -22.88 -8.74 -24.77
CA ALA A 10 -21.49 -9.08 -24.46
C ALA A 10 -20.98 -8.05 -23.45
N THR A 11 -21.16 -8.34 -22.17
CA THR A 11 -20.37 -7.68 -21.12
C THR A 11 -18.91 -8.01 -21.38
N LEU A 12 -18.17 -7.04 -21.90
CA LEU A 12 -16.71 -6.99 -21.76
C LEU A 12 -16.44 -6.83 -20.25
N ALA A 13 -16.44 -7.95 -19.53
CA ALA A 13 -15.68 -8.01 -18.30
C ALA A 13 -14.24 -7.71 -18.71
N SER A 14 -13.79 -6.50 -18.41
CA SER A 14 -12.36 -6.19 -18.39
C SER A 14 -11.76 -7.14 -17.35
N THR A 15 -11.35 -8.32 -17.80
CA THR A 15 -10.29 -9.04 -17.14
C THR A 15 -9.08 -8.17 -17.41
N GLU A 16 -8.85 -7.20 -16.52
CA GLU A 16 -7.51 -6.70 -16.29
C GLU A 16 -6.68 -7.93 -15.98
N ASP A 17 -5.98 -8.42 -17.02
CA ASP A 17 -4.96 -9.43 -16.90
C ASP A 17 -4.03 -8.96 -15.79
N ALA A 18 -4.16 -9.62 -14.64
CA ALA A 18 -3.33 -9.38 -13.47
C ALA A 18 -1.89 -9.64 -13.89
N LYS A 19 -1.19 -8.57 -14.29
CA LYS A 19 0.25 -8.56 -14.50
C LYS A 19 0.87 -9.20 -13.25
N ALA A 20 1.62 -10.28 -13.48
CA ALA A 20 2.31 -11.03 -12.43
C ALA A 20 2.98 -10.05 -11.45
N ASP A 21 2.50 -10.14 -10.21
CA ASP A 21 2.54 -9.10 -9.19
C ASP A 21 3.97 -8.88 -8.68
N GLY A 22 4.51 -7.68 -8.92
CA GLY A 22 5.81 -7.25 -8.36
C GLY A 22 5.77 -6.98 -6.86
N GLY A 23 4.71 -7.39 -6.17
CA GLY A 23 4.55 -7.21 -4.74
C GLY A 23 5.54 -8.04 -3.91
N LYS A 24 5.98 -7.48 -2.78
CA LYS A 24 6.83 -8.15 -1.79
C LYS A 24 6.04 -8.51 -0.56
N SER A 25 6.33 -9.66 0.04
CA SER A 25 5.73 -10.08 1.30
C SER A 25 6.80 -10.27 2.37
N VAL A 26 6.44 -10.04 3.63
CA VAL A 26 7.30 -10.28 4.79
C VAL A 26 6.47 -10.81 5.95
N ASN A 27 6.99 -11.81 6.65
CA ASN A 27 6.38 -12.30 7.89
C ASN A 27 6.65 -11.29 9.00
N ALA A 28 5.60 -10.81 9.66
CA ALA A 28 5.69 -9.85 10.76
C ALA A 28 5.48 -10.52 12.12
N GLY A 29 5.83 -11.80 12.24
CA GLY A 29 5.65 -12.61 13.44
C GLY A 29 4.32 -13.39 13.45
N GLY A 30 4.38 -14.58 14.06
CA GLY A 30 3.23 -15.47 14.19
C GLY A 30 2.59 -15.78 12.83
N ASN A 31 1.30 -15.47 12.71
CA ASN A 31 0.48 -15.68 11.53
C ASN A 31 0.21 -14.38 10.72
N ILE A 32 0.98 -13.32 10.98
CA ILE A 32 0.81 -12.01 10.34
C ILE A 32 1.82 -11.86 9.21
N THR A 33 1.35 -11.42 8.05
CA THR A 33 2.18 -11.09 6.88
C THR A 33 1.84 -9.69 6.41
N LEU A 34 2.84 -8.88 6.12
CA LEU A 34 2.66 -7.64 5.37
C LEU A 34 2.95 -7.90 3.90
N ARG A 35 2.07 -7.39 3.02
CA ARG A 35 2.26 -7.45 1.57
C ARG A 35 2.30 -6.04 1.00
N TYR A 36 3.36 -5.74 0.28
CA TYR A 36 3.66 -4.44 -0.31
C TYR A 36 3.48 -4.52 -1.82
N ASP A 37 2.66 -3.65 -2.40
CA ASP A 37 2.32 -3.71 -3.83
C ASP A 37 2.40 -2.33 -4.49
N GLY A 38 2.56 -2.32 -5.81
CA GLY A 38 2.67 -1.11 -6.60
C GLY A 38 4.01 -0.42 -6.34
N GLU A 39 5.09 -1.12 -6.66
CA GLU A 39 6.45 -0.59 -6.51
C GLU A 39 6.63 0.67 -7.38
N GLN A 40 7.13 1.74 -6.75
CA GLN A 40 7.47 3.01 -7.37
C GLN A 40 8.72 3.55 -6.67
N ASN A 41 9.78 3.83 -7.43
CA ASN A 41 11.05 4.35 -6.88
C ASN A 41 11.57 3.51 -5.68
N SER A 42 11.50 2.19 -5.79
CA SER A 42 11.91 1.23 -4.75
C SER A 42 11.11 1.29 -3.43
N ARG A 43 9.99 2.02 -3.40
CA ARG A 43 8.98 2.06 -2.33
C ARG A 43 7.63 1.59 -2.88
N TYR A 44 6.58 1.54 -2.07
CA TYR A 44 5.33 0.85 -2.42
C TYR A 44 4.10 1.73 -2.18
N ARG A 45 3.15 1.69 -3.13
CA ARG A 45 1.87 2.42 -3.02
C ARG A 45 0.90 1.83 -2.02
N ASN A 46 1.04 0.53 -1.73
CA ASN A 46 0.11 -0.21 -0.94
C ASN A 46 0.84 -1.04 0.10
N VAL A 47 0.24 -1.14 1.28
CA VAL A 47 0.56 -2.19 2.24
C VAL A 47 -0.73 -2.89 2.66
N SER A 48 -0.72 -4.21 2.63
CA SER A 48 -1.82 -5.06 3.05
C SER A 48 -1.41 -5.85 4.28
N VAL A 49 -2.29 -5.88 5.29
CA VAL A 49 -2.16 -6.79 6.42
C VAL A 49 -2.88 -8.08 6.08
N MET A 50 -2.15 -9.19 6.19
CA MET A 50 -2.66 -10.53 5.99
C MET A 50 -2.58 -11.30 7.30
N MET A 51 -3.63 -12.04 7.64
CA MET A 51 -3.70 -12.92 8.81
C MET A 51 -4.01 -14.34 8.34
N GLN A 52 -3.12 -15.29 8.61
CA GLN A 52 -3.24 -16.69 8.14
C GLN A 52 -3.49 -16.78 6.62
N GLY A 53 -2.81 -15.93 5.85
CA GLY A 53 -2.95 -15.87 4.39
C GLY A 53 -4.23 -15.21 3.88
N LYS A 54 -5.10 -14.68 4.76
CA LYS A 54 -6.29 -13.93 4.37
C LYS A 54 -6.06 -12.43 4.52
N LEU A 55 -6.55 -11.64 3.57
CA LEU A 55 -6.51 -10.18 3.64
C LEU A 55 -7.38 -9.69 4.80
N VAL A 56 -6.77 -8.97 5.74
CA VAL A 56 -7.49 -8.23 6.79
C VAL A 56 -7.87 -6.87 6.25
N HIS A 57 -6.90 -6.13 5.71
CA HIS A 57 -7.11 -4.81 5.15
C HIS A 57 -5.98 -4.45 4.19
N ARG A 58 -6.30 -3.59 3.21
CA ARG A 58 -5.33 -2.98 2.30
C ARG A 58 -5.37 -1.48 2.49
N MET A 59 -4.24 -0.91 2.90
CA MET A 59 -4.01 0.53 2.85
C MET A 59 -3.43 0.87 1.49
N ALA A 60 -4.23 1.56 0.68
CA ALA A 60 -3.84 2.08 -0.61
C ALA A 60 -3.69 3.59 -0.51
N LEU A 61 -2.50 4.11 -0.77
CA LEU A 61 -2.28 5.55 -0.89
C LEU A 61 -2.91 6.03 -2.20
N SER A 62 -3.51 7.23 -2.18
CA SER A 62 -4.08 7.80 -3.40
C SER A 62 -3.00 8.07 -4.44
N GLU A 63 -3.38 8.13 -5.72
CA GLU A 63 -2.44 8.43 -6.81
C GLU A 63 -1.74 9.79 -6.64
N HIS A 64 -2.42 10.74 -5.98
CA HIS A 64 -1.93 12.07 -5.67
C HIS A 64 -1.13 12.15 -4.36
N SER A 65 -0.97 11.04 -3.64
CA SER A 65 -0.17 11.01 -2.42
C SER A 65 1.31 11.17 -2.75
N TYR A 66 1.96 12.07 -2.04
CA TYR A 66 3.42 12.22 -2.05
C TYR A 66 4.12 11.14 -1.22
N SER A 67 3.36 10.32 -0.49
CA SER A 67 3.89 9.25 0.36
C SER A 67 3.97 7.91 -0.36
N LEU A 68 4.99 7.13 -0.01
CA LEU A 68 5.18 5.73 -0.41
C LEU A 68 5.68 4.92 0.79
N PHE A 69 5.17 3.70 0.98
CA PHE A 69 5.60 2.78 2.02
C PHE A 69 6.99 2.20 1.74
N GLU A 70 7.82 2.12 2.77
CA GLU A 70 9.11 1.44 2.68
C GLU A 70 8.97 -0.04 3.03
N TYR A 71 9.64 -0.90 2.27
CA TYR A 71 9.68 -2.34 2.58
C TYR A 71 10.67 -2.60 3.71
N ASP A 72 10.16 -3.11 4.82
CA ASP A 72 10.98 -3.64 5.91
C ASP A 72 11.03 -5.17 5.81
N SER A 73 12.23 -5.74 5.69
CA SER A 73 12.45 -7.19 5.67
C SER A 73 12.33 -7.85 7.05
N ASN A 74 12.31 -7.06 8.12
CA ASN A 74 12.20 -7.52 9.50
C ASN A 74 11.36 -6.54 10.34
N PRO A 75 10.06 -6.39 10.03
CA PRO A 75 9.20 -5.42 10.68
C PRO A 75 9.06 -5.70 12.17
N ALA A 76 9.14 -4.65 12.98
CA ALA A 76 8.90 -4.72 14.41
C ALA A 76 7.40 -4.94 14.69
N THR A 77 7.10 -5.95 15.48
CA THR A 77 5.73 -6.28 15.91
C THR A 77 5.65 -6.25 17.42
N SER A 78 4.57 -5.72 17.98
CA SER A 78 4.35 -5.69 19.41
C SER A 78 4.32 -7.12 19.99
N PRO A 79 4.72 -7.33 21.26
CA PRO A 79 4.78 -8.67 21.86
C PRO A 79 3.44 -9.43 21.83
N ASP A 80 2.32 -8.71 21.87
CA ASP A 80 0.97 -9.28 21.78
C ASP A 80 0.46 -9.47 20.33
N GLY A 81 1.28 -9.15 19.34
CA GLY A 81 0.96 -9.24 17.91
C GLY A 81 -0.06 -8.21 17.43
N ARG A 82 -0.46 -7.26 18.28
CA ARG A 82 -1.55 -6.32 17.97
C ARG A 82 -1.12 -5.21 17.01
N TYR A 83 0.14 -4.79 17.05
CA TYR A 83 0.62 -3.68 16.24
C TYR A 83 1.88 -4.06 15.46
N VAL A 84 1.94 -3.68 14.20
CA VAL A 84 3.14 -3.80 13.36
C VAL A 84 3.60 -2.40 12.98
N LEU A 85 4.90 -2.14 13.12
CA LEU A 85 5.54 -0.92 12.66
C LEU A 85 5.68 -0.97 11.14
N VAL A 86 5.29 0.13 10.49
CA VAL A 86 5.54 0.39 9.08
C VAL A 86 6.12 1.78 8.93
N SER A 87 6.87 2.00 7.85
CA SER A 87 7.38 3.34 7.52
C SER A 87 6.85 3.78 6.17
N ASP A 88 6.58 5.08 6.04
CA ASP A 88 6.32 5.73 4.77
C ASP A 88 7.19 6.97 4.62
N VAL A 89 7.57 7.28 3.38
CA VAL A 89 8.33 8.48 3.05
C VAL A 89 7.49 9.36 2.17
N GLU A 90 7.33 10.60 2.58
CA GLU A 90 6.72 11.68 1.82
C GLU A 90 7.81 12.47 1.11
N SER A 91 7.74 12.53 -0.22
CA SER A 91 8.74 13.21 -1.05
C SER A 91 8.11 14.38 -1.79
N GLY A 92 8.76 15.55 -1.76
CA GLY A 92 8.29 16.76 -2.44
C GLY A 92 9.43 17.70 -2.81
N GLU A 93 9.18 18.62 -3.73
CA GLU A 93 10.17 19.64 -4.10
C GLU A 93 10.02 20.88 -3.22
N VAL A 94 11.16 21.36 -2.70
CA VAL A 94 11.24 22.62 -1.95
C VAL A 94 11.98 23.64 -2.81
N GLY A 95 11.35 24.80 -3.01
CA GLY A 95 11.96 25.92 -3.71
C GLY A 95 13.01 26.62 -2.85
N MET A 96 14.18 26.88 -3.43
CA MET A 96 15.26 27.64 -2.81
C MET A 96 15.19 29.12 -3.22
N PRO A 97 15.72 30.06 -2.41
CA PRO A 97 15.70 31.49 -2.73
C PRO A 97 16.40 31.87 -4.03
N ASP A 98 17.30 31.03 -4.53
CA ASP A 98 18.02 31.21 -5.81
C ASP A 98 17.25 30.66 -7.02
N GLY A 99 16.00 30.21 -6.82
CA GLY A 99 15.12 29.68 -7.87
C GLY A 99 15.35 28.20 -8.19
N ARG A 100 16.30 27.51 -7.53
CA ARG A 100 16.47 26.05 -7.69
C ARG A 100 15.45 25.28 -6.87
N GLY A 101 15.03 24.11 -7.37
CA GLY A 101 14.28 23.13 -6.59
C GLY A 101 15.22 22.10 -5.95
N SER A 102 14.89 21.63 -4.75
CA SER A 102 15.55 20.49 -4.11
C SER A 102 14.52 19.47 -3.68
N LEU A 103 14.78 18.19 -3.98
CA LEU A 103 13.96 17.10 -3.45
C LEU A 103 14.16 17.03 -1.94
N HIS A 104 13.06 17.12 -1.21
CA HIS A 104 13.00 16.93 0.22
C HIS A 104 12.17 15.69 0.53
N GLU A 105 12.67 14.87 1.44
CA GLU A 105 11.98 13.68 1.90
C GLU A 105 11.77 13.75 3.41
N ARG A 106 10.60 13.30 3.86
CA ARG A 106 10.28 13.18 5.28
C ARG A 106 9.79 11.77 5.57
N GLN A 107 10.46 11.11 6.49
CA GLN A 107 10.09 9.77 6.94
C GLN A 107 9.04 9.85 8.05
N TYR A 108 8.09 8.93 8.00
CA TYR A 108 7.09 8.71 9.02
C TYR A 108 7.11 7.26 9.46
N CYS A 109 6.94 7.06 10.76
CA CYS A 109 6.75 5.77 11.40
C CYS A 109 5.28 5.63 11.77
N GLY A 110 4.68 4.51 11.40
CA GLY A 110 3.28 4.22 11.63
C GLY A 110 3.07 2.87 12.29
N PHE A 111 2.02 2.76 13.10
CA PHE A 111 1.60 1.50 13.69
C PHE A 111 0.31 1.06 13.04
N ILE A 112 0.27 -0.15 12.52
CA ILE A 112 -0.96 -0.77 12.01
C ILE A 112 -1.50 -1.72 13.06
N ASP A 113 -2.77 -1.56 13.45
CA ASP A 113 -3.47 -2.58 14.24
C ASP A 113 -3.74 -3.81 13.37
N THR A 114 -3.22 -4.97 13.73
CA THR A 114 -3.22 -6.18 12.88
C THR A 114 -4.57 -6.86 12.75
N ARG A 115 -5.53 -6.51 13.61
CA ARG A 115 -6.87 -7.09 13.63
C ARG A 115 -7.83 -6.33 12.73
N SER A 116 -7.72 -5.00 12.75
CA SER A 116 -8.50 -4.10 11.90
C SER A 116 -7.78 -3.78 10.58
N GLY A 117 -6.45 -3.84 10.59
CA GLY A 117 -5.58 -3.38 9.52
C GLY A 117 -5.51 -1.85 9.37
N CYS A 118 -6.07 -1.10 10.32
CA CYS A 118 -6.07 0.37 10.31
C CYS A 118 -4.74 0.94 10.80
N LEU A 119 -4.30 2.05 10.19
CA LEU A 119 -3.21 2.87 10.70
C LEU A 119 -3.65 3.57 12.00
N PHE A 120 -3.03 3.19 13.12
CA PHE A 120 -3.34 3.68 14.46
C PHE A 120 -2.64 5.00 14.79
N ALA A 121 -1.41 5.17 14.32
CA ALA A 121 -0.65 6.41 14.45
C ALA A 121 0.30 6.56 13.27
N ARG A 122 0.64 7.81 12.94
CA ARG A 122 1.68 8.20 11.98
C ARG A 122 2.45 9.37 12.59
N GLN A 123 3.72 9.17 12.89
CA GLN A 123 4.57 10.18 13.54
C GLN A 123 5.85 10.35 12.74
N THR A 124 6.48 11.50 12.90
CA THR A 124 7.73 11.80 12.22
C THR A 124 8.86 11.13 13.00
N GLY A 125 9.70 10.38 12.30
CA GLY A 125 10.91 9.79 12.87
C GLY A 125 11.93 10.84 13.29
#